data_AF-A0A6B3G5W0-F1
#
_entry.id   AF-A0A6B3G5W0-F1
#
_cell.length_a   1.000
_cell.length_b   1.000
_cell.length_c   1.000
_cell.angle_alpha   90.00
_cell.angle_beta   90.00
_cell.angle_gamma   90.00
#
_symmetry.space_group_name_H-M   'P 1'
#
loop_
_entity.id
_entity.type
_entity.pdbx_description
1 polymer ?
#
loop_
_entity_poly.entity_id
_entity_poly.type
_entity_poly.pdbx_seq_one_letter_code
_entity_poly.pdbx_strand_id
1 'polypeptide(L)' 'MFLDTVLHRNPGLVDAAAGLHDRGDIPPDTYVMDLDAVEENAALLAGEAERVGVGLWFVVKQLGRNPEL' A
#
# COMPACT_ATOMS: atom_id res chain seq x y z
N MET A 1 -4.52 13.93 -5.84
CA MET A 1 -3.37 13.36 -6.59
C MET A 1 -3.29 11.88 -6.20
N PHE A 2 -3.00 10.96 -7.13
CA PHE A 2 -3.07 9.49 -7.01
C PHE A 2 -4.45 8.81 -7.12
N LEU A 3 -5.57 9.55 -7.14
CA LEU A 3 -6.89 8.93 -7.35
C LEU A 3 -6.97 8.19 -8.69
N ASP A 4 -6.63 8.85 -9.80
CA ASP A 4 -6.63 8.21 -11.12
C ASP A 4 -5.60 7.06 -11.19
N THR A 5 -4.48 7.21 -10.48
CA THR A 5 -3.44 6.17 -10.42
C THR A 5 -3.93 4.93 -9.70
N VAL A 6 -4.59 5.06 -8.54
CA VAL A 6 -5.10 3.90 -7.80
C VAL A 6 -6.26 3.26 -8.53
N LEU A 7 -7.15 4.05 -9.15
CA LEU A 7 -8.24 3.52 -9.98
C LEU A 7 -7.72 2.70 -11.17
N HIS A 8 -6.56 3.06 -11.72
CA HIS A 8 -5.97 2.31 -12.83
C HIS A 8 -5.11 1.11 -12.38
N ARG A 9 -4.31 1.26 -11.31
CA ARG A 9 -3.31 0.25 -10.91
C ARG A 9 -3.79 -0.70 -9.83
N ASN A 10 -4.71 -0.28 -8.97
CA ASN A 10 -5.27 -1.11 -7.90
C ASN A 10 -6.75 -0.75 -7.65
N PRO A 11 -7.64 -1.00 -8.63
CA PRO A 11 -9.07 -0.75 -8.45
C PRO A 11 -9.68 -1.62 -7.34
N GLY A 12 -9.13 -2.81 -7.09
CA GLY A 12 -9.59 -3.71 -6.03
C GLY A 12 -9.48 -3.07 -4.63
N LEU A 13 -8.40 -2.34 -4.34
CA LEU A 13 -8.26 -1.57 -3.10
C LEU A 13 -9.35 -0.50 -2.96
N VAL A 14 -9.75 0.15 -4.05
CA VAL A 14 -10.80 1.17 -4.03
C VAL A 14 -12.15 0.56 -3.71
N ASP A 15 -12.51 -0.54 -4.39
CA ASP A 15 -13.76 -1.26 -4.15
C ASP A 15 -13.82 -1.83 -2.73
N ALA A 16 -12.70 -2.37 -2.23
CA ALA A 16 -12.60 -2.89 -0.87
C ALA A 16 -12.76 -1.78 0.17
N ALA A 17 -12.07 -0.65 0.01
CA ALA A 17 -12.15 0.47 0.94
C ALA A 17 -13.56 1.08 0.98
N ALA A 18 -14.18 1.30 -0.19
CA ALA A 18 -15.55 1.79 -0.29
C ALA A 18 -16.53 0.81 0.36
N GLY A 19 -16.41 -0.49 0.06
CA GLY A 19 -17.27 -1.52 0.63
C GLY A 19 -17.14 -1.66 2.15
N LEU A 20 -15.93 -1.54 2.71
CA LEU A 20 -15.71 -1.54 4.16
C LEU A 20 -16.38 -0.34 4.82
N HIS A 21 -16.26 0.84 4.22
CA HIS A 21 -16.88 2.06 4.73
C HIS A 21 -18.41 2.00 4.64
N ASP A 22 -18.97 1.55 3.52
CA ASP A 22 -20.41 1.43 3.30
C ASP A 22 -21.08 0.47 4.29
N ARG A 23 -20.37 -0.58 4.71
CA ARG A 23 -20.85 -1.52 5.75
C ARG A 23 -20.61 -1.03 7.18
N GLY A 24 -19.86 0.04 7.37
CA GLY A 24 -19.49 0.57 8.69
C GLY A 24 -18.39 -0.23 9.40
N ASP A 25 -17.65 -1.08 8.68
CA ASP A 25 -16.53 -1.85 9.23
C ASP A 25 -15.32 -0.95 9.56
N ILE A 26 -15.20 0.18 8.88
CA ILE A 26 -14.20 1.22 9.15
C ILE A 26 -14.85 2.61 9.26
N PRO A 27 -14.36 3.49 10.14
CA PRO A 27 -14.84 4.86 10.23
C PRO A 27 -14.25 5.74 9.10
N PRO A 28 -14.80 6.95 8.88
CA PRO A 28 -14.10 7.98 8.10
C PRO A 28 -12.73 8.28 8.72
N ASP A 29 -11.84 8.90 7.95
CA ASP A 29 -10.43 9.18 8.34
C ASP A 29 -9.59 7.91 8.59
N THR A 30 -9.89 6.83 7.85
CA THR A 30 -9.13 5.57 7.86
C THR A 30 -8.34 5.41 6.58
N TYR A 31 -7.05 5.10 6.69
CA TYR A 31 -6.23 4.62 5.58
C TYR A 31 -6.40 3.10 5.43
N VAL A 32 -6.82 2.64 4.26
CA VAL A 32 -6.84 1.21 3.91
C VAL A 32 -5.57 0.89 3.13
N MET A 33 -4.87 -0.17 3.54
CA MET A 33 -3.64 -0.62 2.90
C MET A 33 -3.83 -2.03 2.35
N ASP A 34 -3.46 -2.21 1.09
CA ASP A 34 -3.37 -3.52 0.45
C ASP A 34 -2.01 -4.14 0.79
N LEU A 35 -1.99 -5.11 1.71
CA LEU A 35 -0.75 -5.74 2.17
C LEU A 35 -0.09 -6.58 1.09
N ASP A 36 -0.89 -7.25 0.25
CA ASP A 36 -0.38 -8.07 -0.86
C ASP A 36 0.38 -7.16 -1.85
N ALA A 37 -0.20 -6.01 -2.18
CA ALA A 37 0.47 -5.02 -3.02
C ALA A 37 1.73 -4.43 -2.36
N VAL A 38 1.74 -4.23 -1.03
CA VAL A 38 2.94 -3.76 -0.33
C VAL A 38 4.06 -4.79 -0.41
N GLU A 39 3.76 -6.07 -0.18
CA GLU A 39 4.72 -7.17 -0.26
C GLU A 39 5.29 -7.33 -1.68
N GLU A 40 4.44 -7.32 -2.70
CA GLU A 40 4.86 -7.41 -4.10
C GLU A 40 5.79 -6.23 -4.48
N ASN A 41 5.40 -5.01 -4.12
CA ASN A 41 6.22 -3.82 -4.40
C ASN A 41 7.56 -3.86 -3.67
N ALA A 42 7.58 -4.34 -2.42
CA ALA A 42 8.82 -4.51 -1.65
C ALA A 42 9.75 -5.53 -2.31
N ALA A 43 9.21 -6.67 -2.79
CA ALA A 43 9.97 -7.68 -3.50
C ALA A 43 10.57 -7.16 -4.81
N LEU A 44 9.80 -6.39 -5.60
CA LEU A 44 10.30 -5.76 -6.83
C LEU A 44 11.43 -4.77 -6.55
N LEU A 45 11.28 -3.92 -5.51
CA LEU A 45 12.33 -2.98 -5.11
C LEU A 45 13.58 -3.71 -4.64
N ALA A 46 13.44 -4.75 -3.82
CA ALA A 46 14.56 -5.54 -3.31
C ALA A 46 15.32 -6.24 -4.45
N GLY A 47 14.61 -6.85 -5.40
CA GLY A 47 15.23 -7.51 -6.55
C GLY A 47 16.01 -6.54 -7.45
N GLU A 48 15.45 -5.36 -7.72
CA GLU A 48 16.16 -4.34 -8.49
C GLU A 48 17.38 -3.77 -7.73
N ALA A 49 17.24 -3.57 -6.43
CA ALA A 49 18.34 -3.13 -5.56
C ALA A 49 19.50 -4.12 -5.54
N GLU A 50 19.20 -5.43 -5.45
CA GLU A 50 20.20 -6.49 -5.58
C GLU A 50 20.88 -6.45 -6.96
N ARG A 51 20.10 -6.32 -8.04
CA ARG A 51 20.60 -6.26 -9.41
C ARG A 51 21.57 -5.09 -9.63
N VAL A 52 21.36 -3.95 -8.98
CA VAL A 52 22.20 -2.75 -9.13
C VAL A 52 23.21 -2.54 -8.00
N GLY A 53 23.25 -3.42 -6.99
CA GLY A 53 24.19 -3.35 -5.88
C GLY A 53 23.94 -2.20 -4.89
N VAL A 54 22.67 -1.82 -4.67
CA VAL A 54 22.28 -0.74 -3.73
C VAL A 54 21.57 -1.33 -2.52
N GLY A 55 21.89 -0.85 -1.32
CA GLY A 55 21.16 -1.20 -0.11
C GLY A 55 19.89 -0.35 0.07
N LEU A 56 18.78 -0.98 0.46
CA LEU A 56 17.52 -0.30 0.76
C LEU A 56 17.31 -0.16 2.27
N TRP A 57 16.77 0.97 2.70
CA TRP A 57 16.34 1.21 4.07
C TRP A 57 14.82 1.34 4.09
N PHE A 58 14.16 0.49 4.87
CA PHE A 58 12.72 0.53 4.98
C PHE A 58 12.29 1.65 5.93
N VAL A 59 11.45 2.55 5.43
CA VAL A 59 10.95 3.73 6.16
C VAL A 59 9.44 3.69 6.12
N VAL A 60 8.79 3.59 7.29
CA VAL A 60 7.33 3.41 7.43
C VAL A 60 6.58 4.63 7.98
N LYS A 61 7.26 5.78 8.11
CA LYS A 61 6.66 6.98 8.75
C LYS A 61 5.43 7.51 8.02
N GLN A 62 5.38 7.36 6.71
CA GLN A 62 4.25 7.75 5.86
C GLN A 62 3.06 6.78 5.95
N LEU A 63 3.28 5.58 6.50
CA LEU A 63 2.26 4.55 6.75
C LEU A 63 1.94 4.45 8.25
N GLY A 64 2.08 5.56 8.97
CA GLY A 64 1.77 5.64 10.41
C GLY A 64 2.77 4.92 11.33
N ARG A 65 3.95 4.51 10.82
CA ARG A 65 4.89 3.66 11.58
C ARG A 65 4.25 2.35 12.06
N ASN A 66 3.36 1.79 11.25
CA ASN A 66 2.63 0.57 11.57
C ASN A 66 3.62 -0.60 11.76
N PRO A 67 3.62 -1.30 12.91
CA PRO A 67 4.54 -2.41 13.18
C PRO A 67 4.16 -3.71 12.45
N GLU A 68 2.95 -3.81 11.90
CA GLU A 68 2.48 -4.95 11.11
C GLU A 68 2.94 -4.88 9.63
N LEU A 69 3.59 -3.77 9.24
CA LEU A 69 4.24 -3.57 7.95
C LEU A 69 5.76 -3.73 8.07
#